data_AF-A0A923UTT0-F1
#
_entry.id   AF-A0A923UTT0-F1
#
_cell.length_a   1.000
_cell.length_b   1.000
_cell.length_c   1.000
_cell.angle_alpha   90.00
_cell.angle_beta   90.00
_cell.angle_gamma   90.00
#
_symmetry.space_group_name_H-M   'P 1'
#
loop_
_entity.id
_entity.type
_entity.pdbx_description
1 polymer ?
#
loop_
_entity_poly.entity_id
_entity_poly.type
_entity_poly.pdbx_seq_one_letter_code
_entity_poly.pdbx_strand_id
1 'polypeptide(L)'
;MLNQAILLFLFSLFGLVAQAQNVGIGTTNPDEKLHVVGSLKVVDGTQGVGKVLTSDATGKGTWQAVNGLPPGVIVMWSGAISNIPAGWAFCDGTLGTPDLRDRFIVASGTSNLVNTTGGTDALTLTPAQLPAHIHTATTSTDGNHFHGNGPNSAGVFYSDPLPAEHGSGFTTGAQFADGGASGISRGGFQTSTDGNHTHTLTTDAMPAANAFDNRPAYYTLAYIMKL
;
A
#
# COMPACT_ATOMS: atom_id res chain seq x y z
N MET A 1 116.93 -15.75 -26.68
CA MET A 1 116.62 -16.36 -25.37
C MET A 1 115.58 -15.48 -24.69
N LEU A 2 114.41 -16.07 -24.46
CA LEU A 2 113.18 -15.47 -23.96
C LEU A 2 113.33 -15.21 -22.44
N ASN A 3 112.95 -14.03 -21.94
CA ASN A 3 112.70 -13.87 -20.50
C ASN A 3 111.31 -13.29 -20.27
N GLN A 4 110.56 -14.02 -19.45
CA GLN A 4 109.16 -13.85 -19.12
C GLN A 4 109.00 -12.81 -18.01
N ALA A 5 107.96 -11.96 -18.08
CA ALA A 5 107.21 -11.49 -16.91
C ALA A 5 105.96 -10.70 -17.33
N ILE A 6 104.81 -11.37 -17.25
CA ILE A 6 103.60 -10.90 -16.54
C ILE A 6 103.13 -9.47 -16.85
N LEU A 7 102.16 -9.35 -17.77
CA LEU A 7 100.90 -8.63 -17.50
C LEU A 7 99.84 -9.05 -18.53
N LEU A 8 99.36 -10.30 -18.42
CA LEU A 8 98.13 -10.71 -19.10
C LEU A 8 96.95 -10.14 -18.32
N PHE A 9 96.43 -9.01 -18.80
CA PHE A 9 95.08 -8.57 -18.47
C PHE A 9 94.13 -9.71 -18.89
N LEU A 10 93.65 -10.46 -17.90
CA LEU A 10 92.50 -11.34 -18.02
C LEU A 10 91.26 -10.46 -18.28
N PHE A 11 91.10 -9.97 -19.51
CA PHE A 11 89.76 -9.79 -20.07
C PHE A 11 89.26 -11.18 -20.48
N SER A 12 89.05 -12.01 -19.46
CA SER A 12 88.20 -13.19 -19.55
C SER A 12 86.82 -12.68 -19.95
N LEU A 13 86.51 -12.87 -21.23
CA LEU A 13 85.23 -13.40 -21.71
C LEU A 13 84.04 -13.23 -20.73
N PHE A 14 83.66 -11.99 -20.45
CA PHE A 14 82.27 -11.67 -20.16
C PHE A 14 81.77 -10.96 -21.41
N GLY A 15 81.49 -11.76 -22.44
CA GLY A 15 80.49 -11.35 -23.41
C GLY A 15 79.24 -11.10 -22.60
N LEU A 16 78.94 -9.83 -22.35
CA LEU A 16 77.69 -9.40 -21.75
C LEU A 16 76.62 -9.72 -22.78
N VAL A 17 76.17 -10.97 -22.77
CA VAL A 17 74.94 -11.38 -23.42
C VAL A 17 73.84 -10.74 -22.59
N ALA A 18 73.49 -9.51 -22.95
CA ALA A 18 72.23 -8.90 -22.56
C ALA A 18 71.09 -9.64 -23.28
N GLN A 19 70.88 -10.91 -22.93
CA GLN A 19 69.57 -11.51 -23.17
C GLN A 19 68.58 -10.74 -22.30
N ALA A 20 67.39 -10.49 -22.83
CA ALA A 20 66.32 -9.76 -22.15
C ALA A 20 65.88 -10.49 -20.87
N GLN A 21 66.69 -10.39 -19.81
CA GLN A 21 66.41 -10.96 -18.51
C GLN A 21 65.29 -10.14 -17.87
N ASN A 22 64.26 -10.85 -17.42
CA ASN A 22 63.22 -10.28 -16.59
C ASN A 22 63.84 -9.72 -15.30
N VAL A 23 63.28 -8.63 -14.77
CA VAL A 23 63.75 -8.03 -13.52
C VAL A 23 63.00 -8.68 -12.36
N GLY A 24 63.71 -9.48 -11.57
CA GLY A 24 63.21 -10.03 -10.30
C GLY A 24 63.70 -9.19 -9.11
N ILE A 25 62.78 -8.78 -8.23
CA ILE A 25 63.10 -8.21 -6.92
C ILE A 25 62.54 -9.16 -5.86
N GLY A 26 63.41 -9.75 -5.04
CA GLY A 26 63.01 -10.78 -4.06
C GLY A 26 62.78 -12.17 -4.65
N THR A 27 63.06 -12.37 -5.94
CA THR A 27 63.03 -13.67 -6.62
C THR A 27 64.19 -13.78 -7.62
N THR A 28 64.74 -14.98 -7.78
CA THR A 28 65.75 -15.31 -8.80
C THR A 28 65.14 -15.95 -10.04
N ASN A 29 63.84 -16.30 -10.01
CA ASN A 29 63.12 -16.91 -11.12
C ASN A 29 61.85 -16.12 -11.45
N PRO A 30 61.99 -14.90 -11.99
CA PRO A 30 60.86 -14.04 -12.35
C PRO A 30 60.00 -14.65 -13.49
N ASP A 31 58.71 -14.85 -13.23
CA ASP A 31 57.71 -15.32 -14.20
C ASP A 31 57.20 -14.23 -15.17
N GLU A 32 57.32 -12.95 -14.78
CA GLU A 32 56.94 -11.78 -15.60
C GLU A 32 58.12 -10.84 -15.86
N LYS A 33 57.97 -9.91 -16.82
CA LYS A 33 59.02 -8.93 -17.18
C LYS A 33 59.52 -8.12 -15.98
N LEU A 34 58.63 -7.77 -15.08
CA LEU A 34 58.93 -7.21 -13.76
C LEU A 34 58.17 -8.05 -12.71
N HIS A 35 58.91 -8.76 -11.86
CA HIS A 35 58.34 -9.56 -10.77
C HIS A 35 58.91 -9.07 -9.44
N VAL A 36 58.05 -8.55 -8.58
CA VAL A 36 58.40 -8.15 -7.21
C VAL A 36 57.75 -9.11 -6.21
N VAL A 37 58.56 -9.94 -5.54
CA VAL A 37 58.13 -10.73 -4.37
C VAL A 37 58.42 -9.91 -3.13
N GLY A 38 57.42 -9.15 -2.68
CA GLY A 38 57.53 -8.28 -1.51
C GLY A 38 56.60 -7.08 -1.61
N SER A 39 56.83 -6.08 -0.76
CA SER A 39 56.06 -4.83 -0.77
C SER A 39 56.56 -3.88 -1.86
N LEU A 40 55.63 -3.26 -2.59
CA LEU A 40 55.91 -2.20 -3.55
C LEU A 40 55.65 -0.83 -2.90
N LYS A 41 56.63 0.08 -2.94
CA LYS A 41 56.47 1.48 -2.56
C LYS A 41 56.76 2.38 -3.76
N VAL A 42 55.75 3.10 -4.25
CA VAL A 42 55.87 4.07 -5.34
C VAL A 42 55.71 5.48 -4.75
N VAL A 43 56.75 6.30 -4.85
CA VAL A 43 56.75 7.69 -4.37
C VAL A 43 56.76 8.62 -5.57
N ASP A 44 55.63 9.25 -5.86
CA ASP A 44 55.46 10.24 -6.92
C ASP A 44 54.99 11.61 -6.39
N GLY A 45 54.88 11.75 -5.07
CA GLY A 45 54.38 12.95 -4.39
C GLY A 45 52.86 12.94 -4.16
N THR A 46 52.13 12.01 -4.77
CA THR A 46 50.66 11.93 -4.71
C THR A 46 50.12 10.77 -3.89
N GLN A 47 50.99 9.91 -3.34
CA GLN A 47 50.62 8.82 -2.44
C GLN A 47 49.83 9.28 -1.21
N GLY A 48 48.88 8.47 -0.74
CA GLY A 48 48.06 8.76 0.44
C GLY A 48 47.36 7.51 0.99
N VAL A 49 46.91 7.57 2.24
CA VAL A 49 46.16 6.46 2.87
C VAL A 49 44.88 6.20 2.08
N GLY A 50 44.62 4.93 1.77
CA GLY A 50 43.42 4.52 1.03
C GLY A 50 43.44 4.85 -0.47
N LYS A 51 44.54 5.37 -1.02
CA LYS A 51 44.67 5.52 -2.47
C LYS A 51 45.05 4.20 -3.15
N VAL A 52 44.63 4.06 -4.39
CA VAL A 52 44.98 2.93 -5.27
C VAL A 52 45.79 3.44 -6.45
N LEU A 53 46.73 2.62 -6.92
CA LEU A 53 47.49 2.93 -8.13
C LEU A 53 46.61 2.60 -9.34
N THR A 54 46.21 3.63 -10.08
CA THR A 54 45.33 3.49 -11.25
C THR A 54 46.11 3.85 -12.51
N SER A 55 45.99 3.00 -13.54
CA SER A 55 46.53 3.28 -14.86
C SER A 55 45.64 4.25 -15.63
N ASP A 56 46.24 5.22 -16.30
CA ASP A 56 45.57 6.00 -17.34
C ASP A 56 45.57 5.27 -18.70
N ALA A 57 45.04 5.94 -19.73
CA ALA A 57 44.95 5.41 -21.10
C ALA A 57 46.31 5.12 -21.76
N THR A 58 47.40 5.66 -21.23
CA THR A 58 48.77 5.45 -21.73
C THR A 58 49.55 4.41 -20.93
N GLY A 59 48.94 3.78 -19.91
CA GLY A 59 49.62 2.83 -19.05
C GLY A 59 50.35 3.47 -17.86
N LYS A 60 50.23 4.80 -17.65
CA LYS A 60 50.91 5.47 -16.55
C LYS A 60 50.12 5.32 -15.27
N GLY A 61 50.72 4.70 -14.26
CA GLY A 61 50.16 4.58 -12.92
C GLY A 61 50.25 5.91 -12.15
N THR A 62 49.17 6.31 -11.50
CA THR A 62 49.13 7.44 -10.55
C THR A 62 48.30 7.09 -9.32
N TRP A 63 48.63 7.63 -8.15
CA TRP A 63 47.84 7.39 -6.94
C TRP A 63 46.54 8.18 -6.97
N GLN A 64 45.45 7.46 -7.20
CA GLN A 64 44.10 8.02 -7.25
C GLN A 64 43.34 7.69 -5.97
N ALA A 65 42.41 8.58 -5.58
CA ALA A 65 41.42 8.21 -4.58
C ALA A 65 40.60 7.03 -5.12
N VAL A 66 40.19 6.10 -4.26
CA VAL A 66 39.19 5.10 -4.68
C VAL A 66 37.93 5.88 -5.06
N ASN A 67 37.49 5.73 -6.31
CA ASN A 67 36.19 6.24 -6.74
C ASN A 67 35.10 5.30 -6.17
N GLY A 68 34.94 5.35 -4.85
CA GLY A 68 33.95 4.58 -4.11
C GLY A 68 32.55 5.18 -4.28
N LEU A 69 31.56 4.53 -3.64
CA LEU A 69 30.24 5.12 -3.52
C LEU A 69 30.36 6.48 -2.80
N PRO A 70 29.81 7.57 -3.35
CA PRO A 70 29.86 8.87 -2.69
C PRO A 70 29.10 8.84 -1.35
N PRO A 71 29.50 9.67 -0.37
CA PRO A 71 28.70 9.90 0.83
C PRO A 71 27.25 10.27 0.50
N GLY A 72 26.31 9.72 1.25
CA GLY A 72 24.87 9.89 1.02
C GLY A 72 24.22 8.79 0.17
N VAL A 73 25.00 7.89 -0.45
CA VAL A 73 24.43 6.71 -1.12
C VAL A 73 23.80 5.78 -0.10
N ILE A 74 22.55 5.39 -0.35
CA ILE A 74 21.78 4.47 0.48
C ILE A 74 21.67 3.12 -0.23
N VAL A 75 21.93 2.04 0.49
CA VAL A 75 21.79 0.67 -0.01
C VAL A 75 20.99 -0.19 0.96
N MET A 76 20.41 -1.28 0.45
CA MET A 76 19.81 -2.31 1.29
C MET A 76 20.90 -3.21 1.89
N TRP A 77 20.75 -3.55 3.17
CA TRP A 77 21.69 -4.33 3.97
C TRP A 77 20.96 -5.48 4.66
N SER A 78 21.46 -6.70 4.46
CA SER A 78 20.89 -7.92 5.02
C SER A 78 21.56 -8.39 6.31
N GLY A 79 22.69 -7.79 6.69
CA GLY A 79 23.40 -8.14 7.92
C GLY A 79 22.80 -7.50 9.17
N ALA A 80 23.32 -7.87 10.34
CA ALA A 80 22.90 -7.29 11.61
C ALA A 80 23.24 -5.79 11.68
N ILE A 81 22.34 -4.99 12.28
CA ILE A 81 22.55 -3.55 12.53
C ILE A 81 23.78 -3.32 13.43
N SER A 82 24.05 -4.24 14.36
CA SER A 82 25.22 -4.19 15.24
C SER A 82 26.55 -4.46 14.53
N ASN A 83 26.53 -4.87 13.26
CA ASN A 83 27.73 -5.21 12.47
C ASN A 83 27.75 -4.47 11.12
N ILE A 84 27.28 -3.21 11.12
CA ILE A 84 27.38 -2.34 9.96
C ILE A 84 28.86 -2.04 9.68
N PRO A 85 29.34 -2.18 8.42
CA PRO A 85 30.73 -1.93 8.09
C PRO A 85 31.17 -0.50 8.38
N ALA A 86 32.45 -0.33 8.74
CA ALA A 86 33.03 0.99 8.93
C ALA A 86 32.85 1.88 7.68
N GLY A 87 32.50 3.16 7.90
CA GLY A 87 32.19 4.10 6.82
C GLY A 87 30.75 4.05 6.32
N TRP A 88 29.87 3.28 6.98
CA TRP A 88 28.42 3.27 6.76
C TRP A 88 27.69 3.54 8.07
N ALA A 89 26.47 4.06 7.98
CA ALA A 89 25.58 4.28 9.12
C ALA A 89 24.19 3.70 8.85
N PHE A 90 23.49 3.28 9.91
CA PHE A 90 22.09 2.88 9.82
C PHE A 90 21.21 4.10 9.53
N CYS A 91 20.23 3.96 8.65
CA CYS A 91 19.28 5.02 8.32
C CYS A 91 18.18 5.15 9.38
N ASP A 92 18.51 5.71 10.54
CA ASP A 92 17.62 5.91 11.69
C ASP A 92 17.40 7.38 12.07
N GLY A 93 17.89 8.32 11.26
CA GLY A 93 17.81 9.75 11.53
C GLY A 93 19.02 10.31 12.29
N THR A 94 19.94 9.45 12.73
CA THR A 94 21.19 9.88 13.38
C THR A 94 22.32 10.03 12.36
N LEU A 95 23.42 10.69 12.76
CA LEU A 95 24.62 10.87 11.92
C LEU A 95 24.35 11.50 10.54
N GLY A 96 23.28 12.30 10.42
CA GLY A 96 22.87 12.93 9.16
C GLY A 96 22.19 11.98 8.17
N THR A 97 21.90 10.73 8.55
CA THR A 97 21.09 9.80 7.75
C THR A 97 19.61 10.19 7.78
N PRO A 98 18.82 9.86 6.75
CA PRO A 98 17.36 9.86 6.89
C PRO A 98 16.91 8.71 7.79
N ASP A 99 15.79 8.87 8.49
CA ASP A 99 15.13 7.73 9.16
C ASP A 99 14.32 6.95 8.12
N LEU A 100 14.68 5.69 7.86
CA LEU A 100 14.00 4.83 6.89
C LEU A 100 13.37 3.59 7.53
N ARG A 101 13.33 3.53 8.86
CA ARG A 101 12.69 2.44 9.60
C ARG A 101 11.19 2.44 9.31
N ASP A 102 10.64 1.25 9.10
CA ASP A 102 9.22 1.01 8.84
C ASP A 102 8.64 1.85 7.68
N ARG A 103 9.47 2.16 6.67
CA ARG A 103 9.09 3.00 5.52
C ARG A 103 9.31 2.28 4.21
N PHE A 104 8.35 2.43 3.32
CA PHE A 104 8.50 2.04 1.93
C PHE A 104 9.21 3.16 1.14
N ILE A 105 10.17 2.79 0.30
CA ILE A 105 10.93 3.76 -0.50
C ILE A 105 10.17 4.11 -1.78
N VAL A 106 9.90 5.39 -1.95
CA VAL A 106 9.27 5.96 -3.14
C VAL A 106 10.26 6.85 -3.85
N ALA A 107 10.34 6.73 -5.18
CA ALA A 107 11.17 7.61 -5.99
C ALA A 107 10.67 9.07 -5.87
N SER A 108 11.59 10.01 -5.70
CA SER A 108 11.23 11.43 -5.62
C SER A 108 10.66 11.93 -6.95
N GLY A 109 9.67 12.81 -6.87
CA GLY A 109 9.07 13.51 -8.00
C GLY A 109 8.63 14.93 -7.60
N THR A 110 7.69 15.51 -8.33
CA THR A 110 7.20 16.88 -8.04
C THR A 110 6.40 16.97 -6.75
N SER A 111 5.65 15.92 -6.39
CA SER A 111 4.83 15.87 -5.18
C SER A 111 5.54 15.22 -3.99
N ASN A 112 6.37 14.20 -4.25
CA ASN A 112 7.18 13.52 -3.24
C ASN A 112 8.62 14.03 -3.35
N LEU A 113 8.95 15.08 -2.62
CA LEU A 113 10.31 15.65 -2.65
C LEU A 113 11.29 14.76 -1.89
N VAL A 114 12.58 14.92 -2.17
CA VAL A 114 13.65 14.22 -1.45
C VAL A 114 13.52 14.49 0.05
N ASN A 115 13.67 13.44 0.85
CA ASN A 115 13.63 13.49 2.31
C ASN A 115 12.27 13.90 2.91
N THR A 116 11.17 13.72 2.15
CA THR A 116 9.81 13.82 2.68
C THR A 116 9.26 12.44 3.03
N THR A 117 8.34 12.40 4.00
CA THR A 117 7.65 11.18 4.43
C THR A 117 6.15 11.34 4.28
N GLY A 118 5.44 10.23 4.09
CA GLY A 118 3.98 10.20 4.04
C GLY A 118 3.45 8.77 4.18
N GLY A 119 2.13 8.63 4.09
CA GLY A 119 1.45 7.35 4.31
C GLY A 119 1.23 7.01 5.79
N THR A 120 0.56 5.88 6.02
CA THR A 120 0.19 5.36 7.34
C THR A 120 0.27 3.83 7.32
N ASP A 121 0.69 3.20 8.42
CA ASP A 121 0.75 1.74 8.51
C ASP A 121 -0.62 1.05 8.56
N ALA A 122 -1.66 1.77 9.00
CA ALA A 122 -3.01 1.28 9.01
C ALA A 122 -4.00 2.38 8.62
N LEU A 123 -5.04 2.00 7.87
CA LEU A 123 -6.09 2.91 7.42
C LEU A 123 -7.42 2.54 8.07
N THR A 124 -8.12 3.53 8.62
CA THR A 124 -9.52 3.39 9.01
C THR A 124 -10.39 4.01 7.93
N LEU A 125 -11.36 3.25 7.39
CA LEU A 125 -12.27 3.78 6.39
C LEU A 125 -13.26 4.77 7.00
N THR A 126 -13.43 5.89 6.32
CA THR A 126 -14.47 6.89 6.61
C THR A 126 -15.66 6.68 5.67
N PRO A 127 -16.87 7.17 6.02
CA PRO A 127 -18.02 7.12 5.12
C PRO A 127 -17.75 7.74 3.73
N ALA A 128 -16.87 8.75 3.64
CA ALA A 128 -16.50 9.37 2.36
C ALA A 128 -15.66 8.46 1.45
N GLN A 129 -15.04 7.41 2.00
CA GLN A 129 -14.25 6.44 1.25
C GLN A 129 -15.07 5.22 0.83
N LEU A 130 -16.35 5.13 1.22
CA LEU A 130 -17.25 4.07 0.82
C LEU A 130 -17.98 4.46 -0.49
N PRO A 131 -17.93 3.62 -1.54
CA PRO A 131 -18.74 3.83 -2.72
C PRO A 131 -20.23 3.95 -2.41
N ALA A 132 -20.98 4.65 -3.27
CA ALA A 132 -22.42 4.72 -3.19
C ALA A 132 -23.02 3.31 -3.19
N HIS A 133 -23.86 3.02 -2.20
CA HIS A 133 -24.55 1.75 -2.05
C HIS A 133 -26.00 2.00 -1.61
N ILE A 134 -26.87 1.05 -1.92
CA ILE A 134 -28.27 1.10 -1.52
C ILE A 134 -28.56 -0.02 -0.52
N HIS A 135 -29.46 0.25 0.42
CA HIS A 135 -30.04 -0.77 1.29
C HIS A 135 -31.45 -1.05 0.77
N THR A 136 -31.81 -2.33 0.69
CA THR A 136 -33.19 -2.75 0.43
C THR A 136 -33.74 -3.35 1.70
N ALA A 137 -34.99 -3.01 2.03
CA ALA A 137 -35.71 -3.59 3.16
C ALA A 137 -37.11 -3.93 2.69
N THR A 138 -37.61 -5.09 3.09
CA THR A 138 -38.98 -5.52 2.87
C THR A 138 -39.62 -5.91 4.19
N THR A 139 -40.90 -5.63 4.32
CA THR A 139 -41.72 -6.11 5.44
C THR A 139 -42.66 -7.18 4.90
N SER A 140 -42.72 -8.36 5.53
CA SER A 140 -43.61 -9.46 5.12
C SER A 140 -45.06 -9.29 5.59
N THR A 141 -45.36 -8.17 6.23
CA THR A 141 -46.68 -7.83 6.75
C THR A 141 -47.16 -6.64 5.94
N ASP A 142 -48.09 -6.87 5.02
CA ASP A 142 -48.91 -5.78 4.50
C ASP A 142 -49.65 -5.19 5.69
N GLY A 143 -49.48 -3.90 5.95
CA GLY A 143 -50.27 -3.22 6.96
C GLY A 143 -51.76 -3.50 6.72
N ASN A 144 -52.48 -3.87 7.79
CA ASN A 144 -53.92 -4.14 7.72
C ASN A 144 -54.64 -2.93 7.09
N HIS A 145 -55.38 -3.12 6.00
CA HIS A 145 -56.02 -2.05 5.24
C HIS A 145 -57.51 -2.38 4.98
N PHE A 146 -58.33 -1.35 4.72
CA PHE A 146 -59.78 -1.46 4.54
C PHE A 146 -60.23 -1.21 3.11
N HIS A 147 -61.30 -1.88 2.70
CA HIS A 147 -62.07 -1.57 1.49
C HIS A 147 -63.49 -1.20 1.89
N GLY A 148 -63.96 -0.04 1.44
CA GLY A 148 -65.29 0.47 1.77
C GLY A 148 -66.18 0.54 0.56
N ASN A 149 -67.25 -0.23 0.56
CA ASN A 149 -68.30 -0.06 -0.42
C ASN A 149 -69.24 1.04 0.09
N GLY A 150 -69.22 2.21 -0.55
CA GLY A 150 -70.21 3.26 -0.30
C GLY A 150 -71.62 2.72 -0.57
N PRO A 151 -72.64 3.07 0.23
CA PRO A 151 -73.98 2.58 -0.01
C PRO A 151 -74.45 3.05 -1.38
N ASN A 152 -74.63 2.09 -2.29
CA ASN A 152 -75.29 2.31 -3.56
C ASN A 152 -76.61 3.05 -3.26
N SER A 153 -76.74 4.20 -3.91
CA SER A 153 -77.83 5.17 -3.86
C SER A 153 -79.11 4.63 -3.23
N ALA A 154 -79.52 5.24 -2.11
CA ALA A 154 -80.83 5.06 -1.52
C ALA A 154 -81.89 5.08 -2.64
N GLY A 155 -82.58 3.95 -2.83
CA GLY A 155 -83.73 3.87 -3.70
C GLY A 155 -84.75 4.89 -3.22
N VAL A 156 -84.78 6.05 -3.89
CA VAL A 156 -85.77 7.09 -3.69
C VAL A 156 -87.09 6.52 -4.17
N PHE A 157 -87.92 6.06 -3.24
CA PHE A 157 -89.32 5.74 -3.52
C PHE A 157 -90.04 7.07 -3.78
N TYR A 158 -90.16 7.46 -5.05
CA TYR A 158 -91.14 8.48 -5.45
C TYR A 158 -92.52 7.85 -5.31
N SER A 159 -93.24 8.20 -4.25
CA SER A 159 -94.69 8.01 -4.19
C SER A 159 -95.35 9.05 -5.10
N ASP A 160 -95.63 8.66 -6.33
CA ASP A 160 -96.70 9.27 -7.12
C ASP A 160 -98.03 9.09 -6.35
N PRO A 161 -98.77 10.17 -6.05
CA PRO A 161 -100.14 10.07 -5.54
C PRO A 161 -101.08 9.74 -6.69
N LEU A 162 -101.23 8.44 -7.00
CA LEU A 162 -102.29 8.00 -7.92
C LEU A 162 -103.66 8.20 -7.25
N PRO A 163 -104.64 8.81 -7.95
CA PRO A 163 -105.94 9.12 -7.36
C PRO A 163 -106.72 7.84 -7.06
N ALA A 164 -107.42 7.87 -5.93
CA ALA A 164 -108.26 6.80 -5.42
C ALA A 164 -109.39 6.46 -6.39
N GLU A 165 -109.31 5.30 -7.03
CA GLU A 165 -110.46 4.62 -7.63
C GLU A 165 -110.40 3.14 -7.19
N HIS A 166 -111.49 2.70 -6.58
CA HIS A 166 -111.66 1.48 -5.81
C HIS A 166 -111.43 0.15 -6.55
N GLY A 167 -110.84 -0.81 -5.81
CA GLY A 167 -111.16 -2.25 -5.84
C GLY A 167 -110.14 -3.11 -6.59
N SER A 168 -109.57 -4.19 -6.05
CA SER A 168 -109.81 -4.93 -4.83
C SER A 168 -108.61 -5.86 -4.56
N GLY A 169 -108.31 -6.09 -3.28
CA GLY A 169 -107.84 -7.40 -2.79
C GLY A 169 -106.40 -7.85 -3.05
N PHE A 170 -105.47 -7.48 -2.15
CA PHE A 170 -104.54 -8.47 -1.59
C PHE A 170 -104.08 -8.03 -0.19
N THR A 171 -104.75 -8.57 0.83
CA THR A 171 -104.44 -8.40 2.25
C THR A 171 -103.46 -9.48 2.69
N THR A 172 -102.27 -9.11 3.19
CA THR A 172 -101.59 -9.89 4.24
C THR A 172 -100.89 -8.95 5.23
N GLY A 173 -101.61 -8.63 6.31
CA GLY A 173 -101.06 -8.52 7.67
C GLY A 173 -100.00 -7.46 7.98
N ALA A 174 -100.36 -6.18 7.91
CA ALA A 174 -99.67 -5.17 8.71
C ALA A 174 -100.18 -5.24 10.16
N GLN A 175 -99.50 -6.00 11.02
CA GLN A 175 -99.63 -5.85 12.47
C GLN A 175 -98.79 -4.64 12.90
N PHE A 176 -99.37 -3.45 12.84
CA PHE A 176 -98.91 -2.32 13.66
C PHE A 176 -99.69 -2.36 14.96
N ALA A 177 -99.20 -3.17 15.90
CA ALA A 177 -99.52 -3.03 17.31
C ALA A 177 -98.35 -2.33 18.00
N ASP A 178 -98.70 -1.47 18.94
CA ASP A 178 -97.89 -0.42 19.54
C ASP A 178 -96.59 -0.87 20.22
N GLY A 179 -95.69 0.11 20.37
CA GLY A 179 -95.14 0.34 21.71
C GLY A 179 -93.93 -0.46 22.15
N GLY A 180 -92.91 -0.62 21.31
CA GLY A 180 -91.62 -1.14 21.78
C GLY A 180 -90.53 -1.03 20.74
N ALA A 181 -89.78 0.08 20.77
CA ALA A 181 -88.68 0.38 19.86
C ALA A 181 -87.71 -0.80 19.69
N SER A 182 -87.87 -1.58 18.62
CA SER A 182 -86.89 -2.58 18.18
C SER A 182 -86.20 -2.03 16.95
N GLY A 183 -85.07 -1.37 17.20
CA GLY A 183 -84.32 -0.60 16.23
C GLY A 183 -84.01 -1.40 14.95
N ILE A 184 -84.30 -0.80 13.81
CA ILE A 184 -83.63 -1.20 12.57
C ILE A 184 -82.18 -0.72 12.70
N SER A 185 -81.33 -1.54 13.31
CA SER A 185 -79.89 -1.35 13.22
C SER A 185 -79.51 -1.53 11.74
N ARG A 186 -79.43 -0.41 11.01
CA ARG A 186 -78.69 -0.33 9.76
C ARG A 186 -77.21 -0.45 10.12
N GLY A 187 -76.80 -1.66 10.46
CA GLY A 187 -75.41 -1.98 10.73
C GLY A 187 -74.63 -1.71 9.47
N GLY A 188 -73.86 -0.62 9.45
CA GLY A 188 -72.73 -0.54 8.54
C GLY A 188 -71.84 -1.74 8.89
N PHE A 189 -71.73 -2.70 7.97
CA PHE A 189 -70.79 -3.80 8.15
C PHE A 189 -69.39 -3.22 8.05
N GLN A 190 -68.79 -2.90 9.19
CA GLN A 190 -67.35 -2.68 9.26
C GLN A 190 -66.72 -4.05 9.49
N THR A 191 -65.95 -4.54 8.52
CA THR A 191 -64.95 -5.57 8.82
C THR A 191 -63.90 -4.91 9.70
N SER A 192 -63.57 -5.53 10.84
CA SER A 192 -62.79 -5.02 11.99
C SER A 192 -61.76 -3.93 11.72
N THR A 193 -61.68 -2.98 12.67
CA THR A 193 -60.69 -1.89 12.74
C THR A 193 -59.38 -2.36 13.35
N ASP A 194 -58.25 -2.08 12.70
CA ASP A 194 -56.98 -1.82 13.41
C ASP A 194 -56.49 -0.43 12.99
N GLY A 195 -56.14 0.38 14.00
CA GLY A 195 -55.78 1.79 13.83
C GLY A 195 -54.43 2.01 13.15
N ASN A 196 -54.12 3.30 12.91
CA ASN A 196 -52.86 3.78 12.36
C ASN A 196 -51.64 3.14 13.05
N HIS A 197 -50.77 2.46 12.28
CA HIS A 197 -49.55 1.87 12.80
C HIS A 197 -48.32 2.29 11.99
N THR A 198 -47.13 2.14 12.58
CA THR A 198 -45.84 2.52 12.00
C THR A 198 -44.92 1.32 11.93
N HIS A 199 -44.19 1.16 10.82
CA HIS A 199 -43.07 0.23 10.74
C HIS A 199 -41.81 0.92 11.25
N THR A 200 -41.23 0.40 12.33
CA THR A 200 -39.89 0.76 12.78
C THR A 200 -38.89 -0.24 12.23
N LEU A 201 -38.10 0.18 11.24
CA LEU A 201 -36.88 -0.52 10.85
C LEU A 201 -35.73 0.04 11.72
N THR A 202 -35.16 -0.81 12.57
CA THR A 202 -33.94 -0.50 13.32
C THR A 202 -32.80 -1.29 12.71
N THR A 203 -31.78 -0.60 12.22
CA THR A 203 -30.49 -1.21 11.88
C THR A 203 -29.53 -0.94 13.02
N ASP A 204 -28.77 -1.94 13.45
CA ASP A 204 -27.71 -1.72 14.43
C ASP A 204 -26.73 -0.65 13.94
N ALA A 205 -26.19 0.14 14.88
CA ALA A 205 -25.10 1.04 14.55
C ALA A 205 -23.94 0.21 13.99
N MET A 206 -23.41 0.60 12.82
CA MET A 206 -22.20 -0.04 12.32
C MET A 206 -21.10 0.12 13.39
N PRO A 207 -20.41 -0.97 13.77
CA PRO A 207 -19.27 -0.84 14.65
C PRO A 207 -18.26 0.11 14.02
N ALA A 208 -17.53 0.85 14.87
CA ALA A 208 -16.48 1.75 14.40
C ALA A 208 -15.56 0.99 13.43
N ALA A 209 -15.26 1.59 12.29
CA ALA A 209 -14.38 0.98 11.31
C ALA A 209 -13.04 0.64 11.99
N ASN A 210 -12.65 -0.63 11.97
CA ASN A 210 -11.35 -1.04 12.48
C ASN A 210 -10.28 -0.63 11.49
N ALA A 211 -9.12 -0.19 12.00
CA ALA A 211 -7.97 0.03 11.16
C ALA A 211 -7.51 -1.29 10.55
N PHE A 212 -7.18 -1.29 9.26
CA PHE A 212 -6.60 -2.45 8.60
C PHE A 212 -5.25 -2.08 7.99
N ASP A 213 -4.35 -3.06 8.00
CA ASP A 213 -3.06 -3.01 7.34
C ASP A 213 -3.20 -3.72 5.98
N ASN A 214 -2.77 -3.05 4.91
CA ASN A 214 -2.83 -3.56 3.54
C ASN A 214 -1.45 -3.85 2.95
N ARG A 215 -0.41 -3.98 3.79
CA ARG A 215 0.94 -4.31 3.32
C ARG A 215 0.97 -5.75 2.76
N PRO A 216 1.54 -5.96 1.55
CA PRO A 216 1.82 -7.31 1.05
C PRO A 216 2.79 -8.07 1.96
N ALA A 217 2.88 -9.40 1.81
CA ALA A 217 3.93 -10.18 2.46
C ALA A 217 5.32 -9.61 2.10
N TYR A 218 6.19 -9.44 3.10
CA TYR A 218 7.46 -8.72 2.95
C TYR A 218 8.64 -9.42 3.61
N TYR A 219 9.84 -9.09 3.13
CA TYR A 219 11.13 -9.43 3.73
C TYR A 219 11.84 -8.14 4.14
N THR A 220 12.40 -8.09 5.35
CA THR A 220 13.02 -6.88 5.89
C THR A 220 14.52 -6.83 5.64
N LEU A 221 14.97 -5.70 5.13
CA LEU A 221 16.38 -5.32 5.02
C LEU A 221 16.56 -3.99 5.75
N ALA A 222 17.73 -3.79 6.33
CA ALA A 222 18.11 -2.48 6.82
C ALA A 222 18.46 -1.57 5.63
N TYR A 223 18.26 -0.27 5.79
CA TYR A 223 18.90 0.71 4.92
C TYR A 223 20.12 1.28 5.63
N ILE A 224 21.25 1.31 4.92
CA ILE A 224 22.48 1.93 5.41
C ILE A 224 22.96 2.99 4.41
N MET A 225 23.52 4.09 4.94
CA MET A 225 24.01 5.21 4.16
C MET A 225 25.54 5.28 4.25
N LYS A 226 26.20 5.51 3.13
CA LYS A 226 27.63 5.78 3.08
C LYS A 226 27.90 7.13 3.77
N LEU A 227 28.77 7.12 4.79
CA LEU A 227 29.26 8.32 5.47
C LEU A 227 30.34 9.06 4.67
#